data_AF-A0A815HIR3-F1
#
_entry.id   AF-A0A815HIR3-F1
#
_cell.length_a   1.000
_cell.length_b   1.000
_cell.length_c   1.000
_cell.angle_alpha   90.00
_cell.angle_beta   90.00
_cell.angle_gamma   90.00
#
_symmetry.space_group_name_H-M   'P 1'
#
loop_
_entity.id
_entity.type
_entity.pdbx_description
1 polymer ?
#
loop_
_entity_poly.entity_id
_entity_poly.type
_entity_poly.pdbx_seq_one_letter_code
_entity_poly.pdbx_strand_id
1 'polypeptide(L)'
;MDTIITLSTTVDNRKSNDHQTTSMYNGNNVTISDKMYQKAIRALLWKLDKRLIPFLTILELFSFLNRINIGNAKIAGIENTLHLTQTEYSWAVSIYFIGFMLLEIPSTLIMRYIGPSKFLSIIMIIWGLIMVSMAFGYGISLLEVRTKLNGWQWIFILEGSPCVLLGIVTYFFLGDLPETVQWLTNTEKELLTNRLRQDTVFQIYRAEDAPYFIRSHLISLGFMVAMLFASLILKYILWRENQHRDHLSPEQRTRELTMCGQEPCDAHPDFRYVT
;
A
#
# COMPACT_ATOMS: atom_id res chain seq x y z
N MET A 1 -11.17 9.63 -40.48
CA MET A 1 -10.22 8.80 -41.26
C MET A 1 -8.99 8.70 -40.38
N ASP A 2 -8.96 7.65 -39.57
CA ASP A 2 -7.98 7.47 -38.50
C ASP A 2 -6.76 6.75 -39.05
N THR A 3 -5.62 7.44 -39.03
CA THR A 3 -4.36 6.93 -39.59
C THR A 3 -3.51 6.29 -38.50
N ILE A 4 -3.11 5.05 -38.74
CA ILE A 4 -2.26 4.23 -37.88
C ILE A 4 -0.83 4.80 -37.92
N ILE A 5 -0.30 5.21 -36.76
CA ILE A 5 1.11 5.53 -36.57
C ILE A 5 1.79 4.23 -36.12
N THR A 6 2.93 3.91 -36.73
CA THR A 6 3.70 2.70 -36.44
C THR A 6 5.11 3.13 -36.05
N LEU A 7 5.48 2.96 -34.78
CA LEU A 7 6.84 3.28 -34.29
C LEU A 7 7.78 2.09 -34.53
N SER A 8 8.86 2.32 -35.30
CA SER A 8 9.93 1.33 -35.49
C SER A 8 11.27 1.95 -35.10
N THR A 9 11.89 1.43 -34.05
CA THR A 9 13.27 1.78 -33.68
C THR A 9 14.25 1.08 -34.62
N THR A 10 14.74 1.78 -35.65
CA THR A 10 15.89 1.33 -36.44
C THR A 10 17.16 1.72 -35.70
N VAL A 11 17.87 0.74 -35.14
CA VAL A 11 19.24 0.92 -34.61
C VAL A 11 20.17 1.02 -35.82
N ASP A 12 20.33 2.22 -36.37
CA ASP A 12 21.29 2.43 -37.46
C ASP A 12 22.67 2.73 -36.88
N ASN A 13 23.56 1.76 -37.06
CA ASN A 13 24.86 1.67 -36.40
C ASN A 13 25.91 2.53 -37.12
N ARG A 14 25.80 3.87 -37.04
CA ARG A 14 26.88 4.79 -37.45
C ARG A 14 26.92 6.06 -36.60
N LYS A 15 27.89 6.12 -35.68
CA LYS A 15 28.57 7.32 -35.14
C LYS A 15 27.77 8.64 -35.17
N SER A 16 26.72 8.75 -34.37
CA SER A 16 26.19 10.04 -33.96
C SER A 16 25.67 9.93 -32.53
N ASN A 17 26.09 10.84 -31.65
CA ASN A 17 25.69 10.90 -30.24
C ASN A 17 24.22 11.30 -30.03
N ASP A 18 23.44 11.41 -31.10
CA ASP A 18 22.00 11.63 -31.05
C ASP A 18 21.32 10.30 -31.31
N HIS A 19 20.85 9.65 -30.24
CA HIS A 19 19.79 8.65 -30.41
C HIS A 19 18.60 9.40 -31.03
N GLN A 20 18.05 8.85 -32.12
CA GLN A 20 16.91 9.43 -32.82
C GLN A 20 15.83 8.37 -32.90
N THR A 21 14.68 8.68 -32.31
CA THR A 21 13.52 7.77 -32.31
C THR A 21 12.68 8.04 -33.57
N THR A 22 12.72 7.12 -34.54
CA THR A 22 11.97 7.24 -35.81
C THR A 22 10.52 6.75 -35.63
N SER A 23 9.55 7.60 -35.97
CA SER A 23 8.12 7.23 -36.03
C SER A 23 7.68 7.19 -37.50
N MET A 24 6.94 6.15 -37.92
CA MET A 24 6.30 6.18 -39.24
C MET A 24 5.00 6.98 -39.16
N TYR A 25 4.96 8.09 -39.88
CA TYR A 25 3.73 8.84 -40.11
C TYR A 25 3.41 8.83 -41.62
N ASN A 26 2.32 8.15 -41.99
CA ASN A 26 1.79 8.16 -43.36
C ASN A 26 2.82 7.74 -44.44
N GLY A 27 3.60 6.68 -44.18
CA GLY A 27 4.63 6.17 -45.10
C GLY A 27 5.93 7.00 -45.14
N ASN A 28 6.01 8.11 -44.40
CA ASN A 28 7.21 8.93 -44.28
C ASN A 28 7.87 8.74 -42.92
N ASN A 29 9.19 8.59 -42.92
CA ASN A 29 10.00 8.54 -41.71
C ASN A 29 10.05 9.93 -41.08
N VAL A 30 9.38 10.12 -39.94
CA VAL A 30 9.47 11.35 -39.16
C VAL A 30 10.47 11.10 -38.03
N THR A 31 11.63 11.74 -38.11
CA THR A 31 12.63 11.77 -37.04
C THR A 31 12.20 12.76 -35.97
N ILE A 32 11.66 12.24 -34.87
CA ILE A 32 11.33 13.03 -33.69
C ILE A 32 12.62 13.20 -32.89
N SER A 33 12.99 14.44 -32.57
CA SER A 33 14.11 14.69 -31.66
C SER A 33 13.85 14.01 -30.31
N ASP A 34 14.80 13.22 -29.82
CA ASP A 34 14.69 12.49 -28.55
C ASP A 34 14.26 13.40 -27.39
N LYS A 35 14.72 14.67 -27.37
CA LYS A 35 14.29 15.65 -26.35
C LYS A 35 12.78 15.92 -26.38
N MET A 36 12.17 15.97 -27.57
CA MET A 36 10.74 16.20 -27.73
C MET A 36 9.93 14.96 -27.31
N TYR A 37 10.40 13.77 -27.67
CA TYR A 37 9.81 12.49 -27.24
C TYR A 37 9.84 12.33 -25.71
N GLN A 38 10.98 12.59 -25.08
CA GLN A 38 11.12 12.52 -23.61
C GLN A 38 10.23 13.55 -22.90
N LYS A 39 10.08 14.75 -23.46
CA LYS A 39 9.16 15.76 -22.92
C LYS A 39 7.70 15.30 -22.99
N ALA A 40 7.29 14.68 -24.10
CA ALA A 40 5.94 14.14 -24.27
C ALA A 40 5.66 13.00 -23.29
N ILE A 41 6.60 12.05 -23.12
CA ILE A 41 6.50 10.97 -22.13
C ILE A 41 6.38 11.55 -20.72
N ARG A 42 7.24 12.50 -20.34
CA ARG A 42 7.20 13.09 -18.99
C ARG A 42 5.87 13.77 -18.70
N ALA A 43 5.30 14.48 -19.69
CA ALA A 43 4.00 15.11 -19.55
C ALA A 43 2.88 14.06 -19.39
N LEU A 44 2.93 12.97 -20.15
CA LEU A 44 2.00 11.84 -20.05
C LEU A 44 2.09 11.16 -18.67
N LEU A 45 3.30 10.87 -18.18
CA LEU A 45 3.51 10.29 -16.86
C LEU A 45 2.97 11.19 -15.75
N TRP A 46 3.23 12.50 -15.80
CA TRP A 46 2.68 13.44 -14.82
C TRP A 46 1.14 13.44 -14.83
N LYS A 47 0.52 13.30 -16.01
CA LYS A 47 -0.93 13.23 -16.17
C LYS A 47 -1.51 11.95 -15.55
N LEU A 48 -0.80 10.82 -15.70
CA LEU A 48 -1.12 9.55 -15.04
C LEU A 48 -0.96 9.65 -13.53
N ASP A 49 0.20 10.12 -13.07
CA ASP A 49 0.55 10.25 -11.65
C ASP A 49 -0.44 11.13 -10.89
N LYS A 50 -0.85 12.27 -11.48
CA LYS A 50 -1.90 13.15 -10.93
C LYS A 50 -3.19 12.45 -10.57
N ARG A 51 -3.54 11.41 -11.32
CA ARG A 51 -4.82 10.74 -11.22
C ARG A 51 -4.71 9.45 -10.42
N LEU A 52 -3.65 8.67 -10.67
CA LEU A 52 -3.43 7.37 -10.03
C LEU A 52 -2.90 7.52 -8.61
N ILE A 53 -1.90 8.37 -8.36
CA ILE A 53 -1.24 8.43 -7.06
C ILE A 53 -2.21 8.83 -5.94
N PRO A 54 -3.01 9.92 -6.03
CA PRO A 54 -3.92 10.28 -4.94
C PRO A 54 -4.95 9.17 -4.67
N PHE A 55 -5.42 8.50 -5.72
CA PHE A 55 -6.37 7.40 -5.59
C PHE A 55 -5.72 6.19 -4.90
N LEU A 56 -4.54 5.76 -5.34
CA LEU A 56 -3.78 4.68 -4.71
C LEU A 56 -3.40 5.02 -3.26
N THR A 57 -3.13 6.29 -2.94
CA THR A 57 -2.90 6.73 -1.55
C THR A 57 -4.15 6.54 -0.69
N ILE A 58 -5.34 6.83 -1.21
CA ILE A 58 -6.59 6.56 -0.49
C ILE A 58 -6.77 5.06 -0.28
N LEU A 59 -6.54 4.24 -1.31
CA LEU A 59 -6.62 2.78 -1.18
C LEU A 59 -5.65 2.26 -0.12
N GLU A 60 -4.41 2.76 -0.12
CA GLU A 60 -3.38 2.37 0.83
C GLU A 60 -3.72 2.83 2.26
N LEU A 61 -4.30 4.02 2.42
CA LEU A 61 -4.79 4.50 3.71
C LEU A 61 -5.83 3.54 4.29
N PHE A 62 -6.82 3.13 3.50
CA PHE A 62 -7.81 2.16 3.95
C PHE A 62 -7.20 0.78 4.20
N SER A 63 -6.28 0.32 3.35
CA SER A 63 -5.51 -0.92 3.59
C SER A 63 -4.78 -0.87 4.93
N PHE A 64 -4.16 0.26 5.27
CA PHE A 64 -3.49 0.47 6.56
C PHE A 64 -4.48 0.44 7.73
N LEU A 65 -5.63 1.12 7.62
CA LEU A 65 -6.67 1.09 8.65
C LEU A 65 -7.14 -0.35 8.94
N ASN A 66 -7.38 -1.13 7.89
CA ASN A 66 -7.75 -2.54 8.02
C ASN A 66 -6.71 -3.37 8.80
N ARG A 67 -5.41 -3.08 8.65
CA ARG A 67 -4.33 -3.79 9.35
C ARG A 67 -4.30 -3.49 10.84
N ILE A 68 -4.61 -2.25 11.23
CA ILE A 68 -4.63 -1.83 12.64
C ILE A 68 -5.97 -2.11 13.32
N ASN A 69 -7.03 -2.40 12.54
CA ASN A 69 -8.38 -2.62 13.03
C ASN A 69 -8.46 -3.65 14.16
N ILE A 70 -7.79 -4.81 14.01
CA ILE A 70 -7.81 -5.86 15.04
C ILE A 70 -7.23 -5.37 16.38
N GLY A 71 -6.20 -4.53 16.34
CA GLY A 71 -5.64 -3.89 17.53
C GLY A 71 -6.60 -2.88 18.17
N ASN A 72 -7.27 -2.06 17.35
CA ASN A 72 -8.30 -1.13 17.83
C ASN A 72 -9.49 -1.87 18.45
N ALA A 73 -9.90 -3.00 17.86
CA ALA A 73 -10.95 -3.87 18.38
C ALA A 73 -10.59 -4.47 19.75
N LYS A 74 -9.31 -4.80 19.97
CA LYS A 74 -8.81 -5.21 21.28
C LYS A 74 -9.01 -4.14 22.33
N ILE A 75 -8.63 -2.89 22.04
CA ILE A 75 -8.84 -1.75 22.93
C ILE A 75 -10.34 -1.52 23.18
N ALA A 76 -11.18 -1.72 22.15
CA ALA A 76 -12.64 -1.65 22.24
C ALA A 76 -13.30 -2.87 22.93
N GLY A 77 -12.52 -3.76 23.56
CA GLY A 77 -13.01 -4.82 24.43
C GLY A 77 -13.45 -6.09 23.72
N ILE A 78 -12.92 -6.40 22.53
CA ILE A 78 -13.25 -7.65 21.82
C ILE A 78 -12.89 -8.91 22.64
N GLU A 79 -11.78 -8.89 23.39
CA GLU A 79 -11.35 -10.02 24.24
C GLU A 79 -12.39 -10.32 25.33
N ASN A 80 -12.86 -9.26 26.01
CA ASN A 80 -13.89 -9.37 27.05
C ASN A 80 -15.24 -9.80 26.48
N THR A 81 -15.59 -9.32 25.29
CA THR A 81 -16.87 -9.64 24.65
C THR A 81 -16.90 -11.09 24.18
N LEU A 82 -15.82 -11.57 23.57
CA LEU A 82 -15.72 -12.93 23.03
C LEU A 82 -15.25 -13.96 24.07
N HIS A 83 -14.98 -13.53 25.32
CA HIS A 83 -14.39 -14.35 26.38
C HIS A 83 -13.08 -15.04 25.94
N LEU A 84 -12.25 -14.32 25.18
CA LEU A 84 -10.97 -14.84 24.71
C LEU A 84 -9.88 -14.63 25.75
N THR A 85 -9.04 -15.63 25.93
CA THR A 85 -7.75 -15.46 26.60
C THR A 85 -6.78 -14.68 25.70
N GLN A 86 -5.79 -14.02 26.31
CA GLN A 86 -4.74 -13.30 25.57
C GLN A 86 -4.01 -14.22 24.57
N THR A 87 -3.82 -15.48 24.94
CA THR A 87 -3.18 -16.49 24.11
C THR A 87 -4.03 -16.84 22.88
N GLU A 88 -5.34 -17.05 23.05
CA GLU A 88 -6.27 -17.33 21.94
C GLU A 88 -6.37 -16.14 20.98
N TYR A 89 -6.44 -14.92 21.50
CA TYR A 89 -6.39 -13.71 20.68
C TYR A 89 -5.08 -13.64 19.86
N SER A 90 -3.95 -13.93 20.50
CA SER A 90 -2.64 -13.92 19.83
C SER A 90 -2.52 -14.98 18.74
N TRP A 91 -3.11 -16.17 18.95
CA TRP A 91 -3.21 -17.20 17.92
C TRP A 91 -4.07 -16.77 16.74
N ALA A 92 -5.23 -16.15 16.99
CA ALA A 92 -6.10 -15.64 15.92
C ALA A 92 -5.38 -14.62 15.03
N VAL A 93 -4.67 -13.68 15.64
CA VAL A 93 -3.85 -12.69 14.93
C VAL A 93 -2.71 -13.35 14.15
N SER A 94 -2.03 -14.35 14.74
CA SER A 94 -0.91 -15.03 14.09
C SER A 94 -1.35 -15.85 12.87
N ILE A 95 -2.48 -16.54 12.93
CA ILE A 95 -3.05 -17.30 11.82
C ILE A 95 -3.31 -16.37 10.61
N TYR A 96 -3.84 -15.16 10.85
CA TYR A 96 -4.02 -14.15 9.81
C TYR A 96 -2.70 -13.80 9.12
N PHE A 97 -1.65 -13.49 9.89
CA PHE A 97 -0.35 -13.10 9.31
C PHE A 97 0.33 -14.24 8.57
N ILE A 98 0.26 -15.47 9.08
CA ILE A 98 0.82 -16.64 8.39
C ILE A 98 0.10 -16.86 7.06
N GLY A 99 -1.23 -16.80 7.04
CA GLY A 99 -2.02 -16.90 5.81
C GLY A 99 -1.68 -15.81 4.80
N PHE A 100 -1.54 -14.56 5.27
CA PHE A 100 -1.13 -13.43 4.46
C PHE A 100 0.23 -13.67 3.79
N MET A 101 1.24 -14.11 4.56
CA MET A 101 2.59 -14.39 4.03
C MET A 101 2.59 -15.50 2.98
N LEU A 102 1.84 -16.59 3.20
CA LEU A 102 1.79 -17.71 2.25
C LEU A 102 1.08 -17.33 0.95
N LEU A 103 0.07 -16.46 1.02
CA LEU A 103 -0.72 -16.04 -0.12
C LEU A 103 -0.15 -14.82 -0.85
N GLU A 104 0.87 -14.17 -0.32
CA GLU A 104 1.53 -13.01 -0.95
C GLU A 104 2.05 -13.36 -2.35
N ILE A 105 2.85 -14.43 -2.48
CA ILE A 105 3.40 -14.85 -3.78
C ILE A 105 2.27 -15.27 -4.76
N PRO A 106 1.34 -16.19 -4.41
CA PRO A 106 0.22 -16.53 -5.28
C PRO A 106 -0.62 -15.31 -5.71
N SER A 107 -0.88 -14.37 -4.79
CA SER A 107 -1.68 -13.18 -5.07
C SER A 107 -1.03 -12.30 -6.15
N THR A 108 0.30 -12.12 -6.09
CA THR A 108 1.04 -11.34 -7.09
C THR A 108 1.00 -11.99 -8.48
N LEU A 109 0.98 -13.33 -8.54
CA LEU A 109 0.85 -14.05 -9.79
C LEU A 109 -0.55 -13.88 -10.39
N ILE A 110 -1.60 -14.05 -9.59
CA ILE A 110 -2.99 -13.88 -10.04
C ILE A 110 -3.22 -12.47 -10.60
N MET A 111 -2.68 -11.44 -9.94
CA MET A 111 -2.76 -10.05 -10.41
C MET A 111 -2.20 -9.88 -11.83
N ARG A 112 -1.11 -10.58 -12.17
CA ARG A 112 -0.53 -10.54 -13.53
C ARG A 112 -1.45 -11.18 -14.58
N TYR A 113 -2.26 -12.16 -14.18
CA TYR A 113 -3.19 -12.83 -15.09
C TYR A 113 -4.50 -12.07 -15.31
N ILE A 114 -5.12 -11.57 -14.24
CA ILE A 114 -6.46 -10.98 -14.32
C ILE A 114 -6.46 -9.45 -14.46
N GLY A 115 -5.31 -8.81 -14.29
CA GLY A 115 -5.16 -7.35 -14.33
C GLY A 115 -5.31 -6.70 -12.95
N PRO A 116 -4.58 -5.59 -12.69
CA PRO A 116 -4.56 -4.94 -11.39
C PRO A 116 -5.92 -4.38 -10.97
N SER A 117 -6.71 -3.81 -11.88
CA SER A 117 -8.04 -3.26 -11.55
C SER A 117 -8.99 -4.33 -11.05
N LYS A 118 -9.14 -5.42 -11.79
CA LYS A 118 -10.03 -6.52 -11.39
C LYS A 118 -9.55 -7.17 -10.10
N PHE A 119 -8.25 -7.44 -9.99
CA PHE A 119 -7.69 -8.06 -8.80
C PHE A 119 -7.90 -7.20 -7.55
N LEU A 120 -7.51 -5.91 -7.60
CA LEU A 120 -7.66 -4.98 -6.48
C LEU A 120 -9.13 -4.78 -6.11
N SER A 121 -10.03 -4.69 -7.09
CA SER A 121 -11.46 -4.52 -6.83
C SER A 121 -12.07 -5.76 -6.15
N ILE A 122 -11.76 -6.94 -6.66
CA ILE A 122 -12.26 -8.21 -6.12
C ILE A 122 -11.76 -8.41 -4.69
N ILE A 123 -10.46 -8.22 -4.44
CA ILE A 123 -9.91 -8.44 -3.09
C ILE A 123 -10.48 -7.44 -2.08
N MET A 124 -10.67 -6.18 -2.46
CA MET A 124 -11.27 -5.16 -1.58
C MET A 124 -12.73 -5.47 -1.25
N ILE A 125 -13.52 -5.89 -2.24
CA ILE A 125 -14.92 -6.27 -2.02
C ILE A 125 -14.99 -7.50 -1.10
N ILE A 126 -14.22 -8.54 -1.40
CA ILE A 126 -14.20 -9.77 -0.58
C ILE A 126 -13.77 -9.44 0.85
N TRP A 127 -12.69 -8.69 1.01
CA TRP A 127 -12.17 -8.33 2.33
C TRP A 127 -13.15 -7.45 3.12
N GLY A 128 -13.74 -6.45 2.49
CA GLY A 128 -14.76 -5.59 3.13
C GLY A 128 -16.00 -6.38 3.55
N LEU A 129 -16.46 -7.33 2.72
CA LEU A 129 -17.56 -8.21 3.07
C LEU A 129 -17.22 -9.13 4.25
N ILE A 130 -16.00 -9.67 4.31
CA ILE A 130 -15.51 -10.47 5.44
C ILE A 130 -15.55 -9.63 6.72
N MET A 131 -15.02 -8.40 6.70
CA MET A 131 -15.03 -7.51 7.86
C MET A 131 -16.43 -7.21 8.38
N VAL A 132 -17.36 -6.84 7.48
CA VAL A 132 -18.76 -6.61 7.83
C VAL A 132 -19.36 -7.90 8.41
N SER A 133 -19.08 -9.06 7.80
CA SER A 133 -19.55 -10.36 8.29
C SER A 133 -18.99 -10.70 9.68
N MET A 134 -17.73 -10.38 9.97
CA MET A 134 -17.12 -10.59 11.29
C MET A 134 -17.82 -9.78 12.38
N ALA A 135 -18.26 -8.56 12.08
CA ALA A 135 -19.04 -7.75 13.01
C ALA A 135 -20.37 -8.42 13.37
N PHE A 136 -21.02 -9.09 12.42
CA PHE A 136 -22.32 -9.73 12.60
C PHE A 136 -22.28 -11.21 13.02
N GLY A 137 -21.20 -11.93 12.73
CA GLY A 137 -21.06 -13.35 13.04
C GLY A 137 -21.23 -13.66 14.52
N TYR A 138 -20.79 -12.75 15.39
CA TYR A 138 -21.03 -12.82 16.83
C TYR A 138 -22.41 -12.28 17.24
N GLY A 139 -22.94 -11.30 16.51
CA GLY A 139 -24.30 -10.78 16.71
C GLY A 139 -25.35 -11.89 16.62
N ILE A 140 -25.21 -12.81 15.66
CA ILE A 140 -26.14 -13.94 15.48
C ILE A 140 -26.12 -14.91 16.68
N SER A 141 -24.96 -15.13 17.33
CA SER A 141 -24.88 -15.94 18.55
C SER A 141 -25.45 -15.26 19.81
N LEU A 142 -25.70 -13.95 19.76
CA LEU A 142 -26.22 -13.14 20.89
C LEU A 142 -27.59 -12.50 20.62
N LEU A 143 -28.24 -12.82 19.48
CA LEU A 143 -29.57 -12.30 19.14
C LEU A 143 -30.65 -12.62 20.19
N GLU A 144 -30.36 -13.50 21.16
CA GLU A 144 -31.25 -13.75 22.29
C GLU A 144 -31.20 -12.66 23.39
N VAL A 145 -30.20 -11.77 23.48
CA VAL A 145 -30.04 -10.92 24.69
C VAL A 145 -29.69 -9.42 24.49
N ARG A 146 -29.11 -8.93 23.38
CA ARG A 146 -28.76 -7.48 23.29
C ARG A 146 -29.04 -6.82 21.93
N THR A 147 -29.88 -5.79 21.94
CA THR A 147 -30.21 -4.92 20.80
C THR A 147 -29.14 -3.84 20.50
N LYS A 148 -28.00 -3.85 21.21
CA LYS A 148 -26.90 -2.88 21.02
C LYS A 148 -25.62 -3.58 20.58
N LEU A 149 -25.04 -3.11 19.48
CA LEU A 149 -23.71 -3.51 19.00
C LEU A 149 -22.62 -2.99 19.95
N ASN A 150 -21.61 -3.81 20.19
CA ASN A 150 -20.41 -3.45 20.95
C ASN A 150 -19.52 -2.50 20.16
N GLY A 151 -18.68 -1.71 20.85
CA GLY A 151 -17.80 -0.72 20.24
C GLY A 151 -16.91 -1.30 19.14
N TRP A 152 -16.35 -2.49 19.35
CA TRP A 152 -15.49 -3.17 18.37
C TRP A 152 -16.23 -3.56 17.08
N GLN A 153 -17.52 -3.90 17.14
CA GLN A 153 -18.31 -4.28 15.96
C GLN A 153 -18.48 -3.10 15.01
N TRP A 154 -18.63 -1.89 15.55
CA TRP A 154 -18.70 -0.67 14.76
C TRP A 154 -17.41 -0.38 14.00
N ILE A 155 -16.25 -0.71 14.55
CA ILE A 155 -14.95 -0.51 13.89
C ILE A 155 -14.91 -1.34 12.59
N PHE A 156 -15.29 -2.62 12.66
CA PHE A 156 -15.35 -3.49 11.47
C PHE A 156 -16.39 -3.05 10.44
N ILE A 157 -17.56 -2.54 10.87
CA ILE A 157 -18.60 -2.05 9.95
C ILE A 157 -18.17 -0.75 9.26
N LEU A 158 -17.67 0.22 10.04
CA LEU A 158 -17.28 1.54 9.56
C LEU A 158 -16.05 1.50 8.67
N GLU A 159 -15.15 0.53 8.85
CA GLU A 159 -14.00 0.36 7.96
C GLU A 159 -14.27 -0.59 6.79
N GLY A 160 -15.05 -1.66 7.02
CA GLY A 160 -15.37 -2.65 6.00
C GLY A 160 -16.30 -2.11 4.91
N SER A 161 -17.30 -1.30 5.27
CA SER A 161 -18.29 -0.78 4.31
C SER A 161 -17.68 0.18 3.28
N PRO A 162 -16.86 1.18 3.66
CA PRO A 162 -16.12 1.99 2.70
C PRO A 162 -15.16 1.17 1.84
N CYS A 163 -14.57 0.09 2.36
CA CYS A 163 -13.70 -0.78 1.58
C CYS A 163 -14.46 -1.46 0.42
N VAL A 164 -15.68 -1.94 0.66
CA VAL A 164 -16.55 -2.49 -0.40
C VAL A 164 -16.87 -1.43 -1.45
N LEU A 165 -17.26 -0.22 -1.03
CA LEU A 165 -17.55 0.89 -1.94
C LEU A 165 -16.32 1.28 -2.77
N LEU A 166 -15.15 1.39 -2.13
CA LEU A 166 -13.89 1.69 -2.81
C LEU A 166 -13.48 0.58 -3.77
N GLY A 167 -13.76 -0.69 -3.47
CA GLY A 167 -13.54 -1.79 -4.39
C GLY A 167 -14.40 -1.67 -5.66
N ILE A 168 -15.67 -1.27 -5.52
CA ILE A 168 -16.55 -0.99 -6.68
C ILE A 168 -16.02 0.21 -7.47
N VAL A 169 -15.63 1.29 -6.80
CA VAL A 169 -15.07 2.49 -7.46
C VAL A 169 -13.75 2.15 -8.17
N THR A 170 -12.89 1.34 -7.57
CA THR A 170 -11.61 0.91 -8.14
C THR A 170 -11.80 0.21 -9.47
N TYR A 171 -12.84 -0.61 -9.60
CA TYR A 171 -13.14 -1.34 -10.84
C TYR A 171 -13.39 -0.40 -12.01
N PHE A 172 -14.10 0.72 -11.76
CA PHE A 172 -14.40 1.71 -12.80
C PHE A 172 -13.31 2.76 -12.97
N PHE A 173 -12.58 3.09 -11.91
CA PHE A 173 -11.58 4.15 -11.92
C PHE A 173 -10.22 3.68 -12.45
N LEU A 174 -9.81 2.46 -12.09
CA LEU A 174 -8.55 1.86 -12.51
C LEU A 174 -8.79 1.13 -13.84
N GLY A 175 -8.29 1.68 -14.95
CA GLY A 175 -8.32 1.01 -16.24
C GLY A 175 -7.11 0.10 -16.42
N ASP A 176 -7.33 -1.17 -16.78
CA ASP A 176 -6.24 -2.16 -16.94
C ASP A 176 -5.38 -1.96 -18.19
N LEU A 177 -5.95 -1.41 -19.28
CA LEU A 177 -5.24 -1.21 -20.55
C LEU A 177 -5.28 0.25 -21.00
N PRO A 178 -4.22 0.77 -21.64
CA PRO A 178 -4.23 2.11 -22.26
C PRO A 178 -5.43 2.34 -23.17
N GLU A 179 -5.87 1.27 -23.85
CA GLU A 179 -6.96 1.29 -24.82
C GLU A 179 -8.32 1.56 -24.15
N THR A 180 -8.55 1.02 -22.96
CA THR A 180 -9.82 1.18 -22.22
C THR A 180 -9.93 2.53 -21.50
N VAL A 181 -8.83 3.26 -21.37
CA VAL A 181 -8.81 4.55 -20.68
C VAL A 181 -9.44 5.64 -21.55
N GLN A 182 -10.63 6.11 -21.19
CA GLN A 182 -11.38 7.11 -21.97
C GLN A 182 -10.80 8.53 -21.91
N TRP A 183 -10.00 8.85 -20.90
CA TRP A 183 -9.49 10.21 -20.68
C TRP A 183 -8.15 10.51 -21.37
N LEU A 184 -7.51 9.49 -21.96
CA LEU A 184 -6.29 9.63 -22.76
C LEU A 184 -6.65 9.85 -24.23
N THR A 185 -5.95 10.78 -24.88
CA THR A 185 -6.07 10.97 -26.33
C THR A 185 -5.46 9.78 -27.08
N ASN A 186 -5.90 9.52 -28.32
CA ASN A 186 -5.40 8.39 -29.12
C ASN A 186 -3.87 8.40 -29.28
N THR A 187 -3.27 9.58 -29.43
CA THR A 187 -1.81 9.75 -29.50
C THR A 187 -1.11 9.42 -28.17
N GLU A 188 -1.69 9.81 -27.04
CA GLU A 188 -1.16 9.47 -25.70
C GLU A 188 -1.28 7.96 -25.43
N LYS A 189 -2.38 7.33 -25.87
CA LYS A 189 -2.57 5.87 -25.75
C LYS A 189 -1.50 5.12 -26.50
N GLU A 190 -1.21 5.53 -27.73
CA GLU A 190 -0.18 4.90 -28.56
C GLU A 190 1.22 5.08 -27.95
N LEU A 191 1.53 6.29 -27.45
CA LEU A 191 2.79 6.55 -26.74
C LEU A 191 2.92 5.64 -25.51
N LEU A 192 1.84 5.47 -24.74
CA LEU A 192 1.80 4.60 -23.57
C LEU A 192 1.96 3.13 -23.96
N THR A 193 1.28 2.65 -25.01
CA THR A 193 1.38 1.27 -25.50
C THR A 193 2.79 0.95 -25.99
N ASN A 194 3.43 1.86 -26.72
CA ASN A 194 4.82 1.68 -27.16
C ASN A 194 5.78 1.63 -25.98
N ARG A 195 5.54 2.45 -24.95
CA ARG A 195 6.33 2.42 -23.71
C ARG A 195 6.11 1.13 -22.92
N LEU A 196 4.86 0.69 -22.73
CA LEU A 196 4.53 -0.56 -22.02
C LEU A 196 5.03 -1.82 -22.74
N ARG A 197 5.17 -1.77 -24.06
CA ARG A 197 5.81 -2.85 -24.84
C ARG A 197 7.33 -2.92 -24.60
N GLN A 198 7.96 -1.80 -24.27
CA GLN A 198 9.39 -1.71 -23.99
C GLN A 198 9.71 -1.91 -22.49
N ASP A 199 8.83 -1.47 -21.60
CA ASP A 199 8.98 -1.56 -20.15
C ASP A 199 8.17 -2.74 -19.62
N THR A 200 8.83 -3.83 -19.24
CA THR A 200 8.24 -4.84 -18.34
C THR A 200 8.12 -4.19 -16.95
N VAL A 201 6.95 -3.60 -16.66
CA VAL A 201 6.76 -2.67 -15.53
C VAL A 201 6.76 -3.37 -14.16
N PHE A 202 7.27 -2.66 -13.15
CA PHE A 202 7.31 -2.96 -11.70
C PHE A 202 8.48 -3.81 -11.17
N GLN A 203 9.69 -3.65 -11.71
CA GLN A 203 10.87 -4.17 -11.04
C GLN A 203 11.78 -3.04 -10.55
N ILE A 204 12.07 -3.06 -9.24
CA ILE A 204 13.19 -2.31 -8.62
C ILE A 204 14.49 -2.62 -9.38
N TYR A 205 14.57 -3.80 -9.98
CA TYR A 205 15.60 -4.27 -10.89
C TYR A 205 15.29 -3.82 -12.32
N ARG A 206 16.00 -2.80 -12.80
CA ARG A 206 15.88 -2.39 -14.21
C ARG A 206 16.64 -3.38 -15.09
N ALA A 207 16.04 -3.79 -16.20
CA ALA A 207 16.69 -4.68 -17.17
C ALA A 207 18.01 -4.10 -17.72
N GLU A 208 18.16 -2.77 -17.74
CA GLU A 208 19.39 -2.08 -18.13
C GLU A 208 20.59 -2.38 -17.21
N ASP A 209 20.34 -2.74 -15.95
CA ASP A 209 21.38 -3.00 -14.94
C ASP A 209 21.74 -4.50 -14.83
N ALA A 210 21.18 -5.37 -15.68
CA ALA A 210 21.50 -6.79 -15.72
C ALA A 210 22.98 -7.03 -16.15
N PRO A 211 23.69 -8.04 -15.60
CA PRO A 211 23.21 -9.09 -14.69
C PRO A 211 23.36 -8.78 -13.19
N TYR A 212 24.03 -7.67 -12.81
CA TYR A 212 24.47 -7.45 -11.42
C TYR A 212 23.57 -6.50 -10.60
N PHE A 213 22.76 -5.65 -11.25
CA PHE A 213 21.75 -4.79 -10.63
C PHE A 213 22.21 -3.95 -9.42
N ILE A 214 23.40 -3.36 -9.49
CA ILE A 214 24.07 -2.74 -8.33
C ILE A 214 23.25 -1.59 -7.73
N ARG A 215 22.63 -0.74 -8.56
CA ARG A 215 21.85 0.42 -8.11
C ARG A 215 20.64 0.02 -7.27
N SER A 216 19.91 -1.00 -7.72
CA SER A 216 18.75 -1.57 -7.04
C SER A 216 19.12 -2.13 -5.66
N HIS A 217 20.23 -2.87 -5.60
CA HIS A 217 20.75 -3.42 -4.34
C HIS A 217 21.19 -2.32 -3.37
N LEU A 218 21.83 -1.25 -3.86
CA LEU A 218 22.23 -0.12 -3.02
C LEU A 218 21.04 0.63 -2.43
N ILE A 219 19.96 0.82 -3.21
CA ILE A 219 18.72 1.43 -2.70
C ILE A 219 18.11 0.54 -1.61
N SER A 220 17.98 -0.77 -1.87
CA SER A 220 17.45 -1.73 -0.89
C SER A 220 18.30 -1.77 0.38
N LEU A 221 19.63 -1.83 0.25
CA LEU A 221 20.56 -1.77 1.38
C LEU A 221 20.43 -0.45 2.14
N GLY A 222 20.27 0.67 1.44
CA GLY A 222 20.02 1.97 2.06
C GLY A 222 18.75 1.97 2.91
N PHE A 223 17.65 1.42 2.41
CA PHE A 223 16.40 1.28 3.17
C PHE A 223 16.55 0.35 4.38
N MET A 224 17.21 -0.79 4.22
CA MET A 224 17.46 -1.72 5.33
C MET A 224 18.32 -1.08 6.42
N VAL A 225 19.37 -0.35 6.04
CA VAL A 225 20.25 0.36 6.97
C VAL A 225 19.49 1.49 7.66
N ALA A 226 18.69 2.27 6.94
CA ALA A 226 17.85 3.32 7.52
C ALA A 226 16.84 2.75 8.54
N MET A 227 16.20 1.62 8.23
CA MET A 227 15.28 0.91 9.13
C MET A 227 16.00 0.39 10.38
N LEU A 228 17.22 -0.14 10.23
CA LEU A 228 18.05 -0.56 11.35
C LEU A 228 18.38 0.62 12.27
N PHE A 229 18.84 1.74 11.71
CA PHE A 229 19.13 2.95 12.49
C PHE A 229 17.88 3.49 13.18
N ALA A 230 16.74 3.55 12.50
CA ALA A 230 15.48 3.98 13.09
C ALA A 230 15.08 3.09 14.28
N SER A 231 15.22 1.76 14.13
CA SER A 231 14.95 0.79 15.20
C SER A 231 15.90 0.96 16.39
N LEU A 232 17.20 1.14 16.14
CA LEU A 232 18.19 1.39 17.18
C LEU A 232 17.97 2.72 17.90
N ILE A 233 17.58 3.78 17.17
CA ILE A 233 17.23 5.09 17.73
C ILE A 233 15.98 4.95 18.60
N LEU A 234 14.94 4.27 18.12
CA LEU A 234 13.72 4.03 18.91
C LEU A 234 14.07 3.25 20.19
N LYS A 235 14.84 2.16 20.07
CA LYS A 235 15.30 1.38 21.22
C LYS A 235 16.11 2.23 22.21
N TYR A 236 16.98 3.10 21.72
CA TYR A 236 17.73 4.03 22.56
C TYR A 236 16.82 5.04 23.27
N ILE A 237 15.83 5.62 22.56
CA ILE A 237 14.85 6.54 23.15
C ILE A 237 14.05 5.84 24.24
N LEU A 238 13.53 4.63 23.97
CA LEU A 238 12.77 3.84 24.94
C LEU A 238 13.62 3.45 26.15
N TRP A 239 14.88 3.06 25.94
CA TRP A 239 15.82 2.78 27.02
C TRP A 239 16.13 4.02 27.86
N ARG A 240 16.37 5.17 27.21
CA ARG A 240 16.64 6.44 27.87
C ARG A 240 15.44 6.90 28.70
N GLU A 241 14.22 6.70 28.18
CA GLU A 241 12.98 7.02 28.88
C GLU A 241 12.77 6.14 30.12
N ASN A 242 13.02 4.82 30.01
CA ASN A 242 13.00 3.92 31.16
C ASN A 242 14.03 4.36 32.22
N GLN A 243 15.25 4.72 31.80
CA GLN A 243 16.30 5.22 32.70
C GLN A 243 15.92 6.55 33.36
N HIS A 244 15.32 7.49 32.63
CA HIS A 244 14.82 8.75 33.19
C HIS A 244 13.82 8.48 34.32
N ARG A 245 12.89 7.54 34.11
CA ARG A 245 11.87 7.16 35.11
C ARG A 245 12.48 6.51 36.36
N ASP A 246 13.55 5.74 36.20
CA ASP A 246 14.26 5.12 37.33
C ASP A 246 14.99 6.15 38.22
N HIS A 247 15.31 7.33 37.68
CA HIS A 247 16.03 8.40 38.38
C HIS A 247 15.13 9.56 38.86
N LEU A 248 13.80 9.43 38.76
CA LEU A 248 12.86 10.45 39.24
C LEU A 248 13.02 10.66 40.75
N SER A 249 13.17 11.92 41.17
CA SER A 249 13.13 12.25 42.60
C SER A 249 11.74 11.97 43.19
N PRO A 250 11.62 11.71 44.51
CA PRO A 250 10.34 11.44 45.14
C PRO A 250 9.26 12.50 44.87
N GLU A 251 9.64 13.79 44.89
CA GLU A 251 8.72 14.91 44.64
C GLU A 251 8.23 14.94 43.18
N GLN A 252 9.13 14.68 42.21
CA GLN A 252 8.79 14.62 40.79
C GLN A 252 7.86 13.42 40.52
N ARG A 253 8.15 12.27 41.10
CA ARG A 253 7.32 11.07 40.96
C ARG A 253 5.90 11.31 41.49
N THR A 254 5.76 11.93 42.66
CA THR A 254 4.44 12.30 43.20
C THR A 254 3.71 13.27 42.26
N ARG A 255 4.41 14.27 41.72
CA ARG A 255 3.82 15.22 40.77
C ARG A 255 3.29 14.52 39.51
N GLU A 256 4.06 13.60 38.93
CA GLU A 256 3.66 12.84 37.75
C GLU A 256 2.49 11.88 38.02
N LEU A 257 2.49 11.19 39.16
CA LEU A 257 1.36 10.36 39.61
C LEU A 257 0.07 11.18 39.76
N THR A 258 0.19 12.41 40.26
CA THR A 258 -0.97 13.31 40.42
C THR A 258 -1.54 13.76 39.07
N MET A 259 -0.71 13.82 38.02
CA MET A 259 -1.15 14.18 36.66
C MET A 259 -1.74 13.00 35.88
N CYS A 260 -1.16 11.80 36.00
CA CYS A 260 -1.58 10.63 35.20
C CYS A 260 -2.79 9.87 35.76
N GLY A 261 -3.09 10.03 37.05
CA GLY A 261 -4.11 9.21 37.71
C GLY A 261 -3.62 7.79 38.04
N GLN A 262 -4.53 6.89 38.41
CA GLN A 262 -4.19 5.53 38.88
C GLN A 262 -3.93 4.51 37.77
N GLU A 263 -4.32 4.79 36.52
CA GLU A 263 -4.17 3.83 35.42
C GLU A 263 -2.78 3.95 34.76
N PRO A 264 -2.10 2.81 34.51
CA PRO A 264 -0.80 2.80 33.85
C PRO A 264 -0.97 3.05 32.35
N CYS A 265 -0.93 4.33 31.96
CA CYS A 265 -0.78 4.77 30.58
C CYS A 265 0.70 5.06 30.25
N ASP A 266 1.02 5.36 28.99
CA ASP A 266 2.40 5.63 28.55
C ASP A 266 3.09 6.75 29.36
N ALA A 267 2.33 7.72 29.87
CA ALA A 267 2.84 8.82 30.69
C ALA A 267 3.08 8.44 32.17
N HIS A 268 2.58 7.27 32.61
CA HIS A 268 2.63 6.86 34.02
C HIS A 268 4.07 6.50 34.44
N PRO A 269 4.60 7.01 35.58
CA PRO A 269 6.01 6.84 35.95
C PRO A 269 6.42 5.38 36.17
N ASP A 270 5.47 4.49 36.49
CA ASP A 270 5.72 3.06 36.65
C ASP A 270 5.55 2.23 35.35
N PHE A 271 5.05 2.83 34.27
CA PHE A 271 5.00 2.17 32.97
C PHE A 271 6.43 1.94 32.45
N ARG A 272 6.69 0.77 31.87
CA ARG A 272 8.00 0.39 31.32
C ARG A 272 7.84 -0.10 29.90
N TYR A 273 8.63 0.48 29.00
CA TYR A 273 8.73 0.00 27.62
C TYR A 273 9.57 -1.28 27.59
N VAL A 274 9.07 -2.31 26.91
CA VAL A 274 9.83 -3.54 26.67
C VAL A 274 10.86 -3.24 25.57
N THR A 275 12.13 -3.09 25.98
CA THR A 275 13.28 -2.78 25.09
C THR A 275 14.08 -4.00 24.68
#